data_AF-A0A177TFU1-F1
#
_entry.id   AF-A0A177TFU1-F1
#
_cell.length_a   1.000
_cell.length_b   1.000
_cell.length_c   1.000
_cell.angle_alpha   90.00
_cell.angle_beta   90.00
_cell.angle_gamma   90.00
#
_symmetry.space_group_name_H-M   'P 1'
#
loop_
_entity.id
_entity.type
_entity.pdbx_description
1 polymer ?
#
loop_
_entity_poly.entity_id
_entity_poly.type
_entity_poly.pdbx_seq_one_letter_code
_entity_poly.pdbx_strand_id
1 'polypeptide(L)'
;MANGDVRLVQDFSWPMEGPYASIKSFIDSDEFITAWDGVRAVVDALLKLDPSIHAASMDGKDAFRTRLAKSTQWPGLVVQTTEDVFFLDLFLPFGLVSATGVWGLVADATRSIIMKRMCGRVVVFKWIDDFLVLRTDPAVSLDDVRPCSSGGSHAKISA
;
A
#
# COMPACT_ATOMS: atom_id res chain seq x y z
N MET A 1 11.55 1.82 20.52
CA MET A 1 10.99 1.29 21.79
C MET A 1 9.56 0.87 21.52
N ALA A 2 9.12 -0.29 21.99
CA ALA A 2 7.70 -0.65 21.93
C ALA A 2 6.91 0.34 22.81
N ASN A 3 5.81 0.89 22.30
CA ASN A 3 5.00 1.89 22.99
C ASN A 3 4.01 1.30 24.01
N GLY A 4 4.00 -0.03 24.18
CA GLY A 4 3.07 -0.74 25.07
C GLY A 4 1.72 -1.09 24.43
N ASP A 5 1.49 -0.70 23.18
CA ASP A 5 0.23 -0.99 22.49
C ASP A 5 0.17 -2.45 22.05
N VAL A 6 -0.99 -3.07 22.26
CA VAL A 6 -1.31 -4.40 21.73
C VAL A 6 -2.05 -4.25 20.40
N ARG A 7 -1.66 -5.04 19.40
CA ARG A 7 -2.30 -5.07 18.08
C ARG A 7 -2.80 -6.47 17.78
N LEU A 8 -4.01 -6.55 17.23
CA LEU A 8 -4.56 -7.80 16.73
C LEU A 8 -3.76 -8.24 15.51
N VAL A 9 -3.31 -9.50 15.50
CA VAL A 9 -2.72 -10.17 14.35
C VAL A 9 -3.50 -11.44 14.10
N GLN A 10 -4.15 -11.53 12.95
CA GLN A 10 -4.85 -12.74 12.51
C GLN A 10 -3.87 -13.67 11.80
N ASP A 11 -3.74 -14.90 12.28
CA ASP A 11 -2.92 -15.90 11.61
C ASP A 11 -3.72 -16.59 10.48
N PHE A 12 -3.57 -16.07 9.27
CA PHE A 12 -4.18 -16.65 8.07
C PHE A 12 -3.54 -17.97 7.61
N SER A 13 -2.40 -18.35 8.19
CA SER A 13 -1.71 -19.60 7.89
C SER A 13 -2.15 -20.74 8.81
N TRP A 14 -2.94 -20.46 9.86
CA TRP A 14 -3.46 -21.47 10.77
C TRP A 14 -4.71 -22.18 10.20
N PRO A 15 -4.86 -23.50 10.43
CA PRO A 15 -3.82 -24.41 10.90
C PRO A 15 -2.76 -24.62 9.81
N MET A 16 -1.49 -24.73 10.22
CA MET A 16 -0.40 -25.02 9.27
C MET A 16 -0.57 -26.42 8.67
N GLU A 17 -0.97 -27.37 9.51
CA GLU A 17 -1.37 -28.72 9.16
C GLU A 17 -2.57 -29.08 10.03
N GLY A 18 -3.66 -29.57 9.42
CA GLY A 18 -4.89 -29.82 10.17
C GLY A 18 -6.02 -30.39 9.33
N PRO A 19 -7.18 -30.67 9.96
CA PRO A 19 -8.32 -31.30 9.29
C PRO A 19 -9.04 -30.39 8.29
N TYR A 20 -8.69 -29.10 8.24
CA TYR A 20 -9.22 -28.12 7.30
C TYR A 20 -8.10 -27.19 6.82
N ALA A 21 -8.30 -26.60 5.64
CA ALA A 21 -7.30 -25.75 5.02
C ALA A 21 -7.27 -24.35 5.65
N SER A 22 -6.09 -23.74 5.74
CA SER A 22 -5.93 -22.35 6.20
C SER A 22 -6.44 -21.38 5.14
N ILE A 23 -6.82 -20.16 5.54
CA ILE A 23 -7.29 -19.12 4.60
C ILE A 23 -6.23 -18.84 3.52
N LYS A 24 -4.96 -18.81 3.93
CA LYS A 24 -3.81 -18.63 3.02
C LYS A 24 -3.80 -19.64 1.87
N SER A 25 -4.22 -20.89 2.11
CA SER A 25 -4.19 -21.95 1.08
C SER A 25 -5.18 -21.73 -0.07
N PHE A 26 -6.18 -20.88 0.11
CA PHE A 26 -7.19 -20.55 -0.91
C PHE A 26 -6.81 -19.35 -1.78
N ILE A 27 -5.65 -18.73 -1.53
CA ILE A 27 -5.26 -17.48 -2.18
C ILE A 27 -3.95 -17.73 -2.94
N ASP A 28 -4.02 -17.65 -4.25
CA ASP A 28 -2.83 -17.60 -5.09
C ASP A 28 -2.26 -16.17 -5.10
N SER A 29 -1.05 -15.98 -4.58
CA SER A 29 -0.39 -14.68 -4.56
C SER A 29 -0.07 -14.17 -5.96
N ASP A 30 0.16 -15.06 -6.91
CA ASP A 30 0.63 -14.72 -8.25
C ASP A 30 -0.49 -14.08 -9.10
N GLU A 31 -1.76 -14.24 -8.68
CA GLU A 31 -2.90 -13.53 -9.26
C GLU A 31 -2.91 -12.02 -8.93
N PHE A 32 -2.13 -11.57 -7.95
CA PHE A 32 -2.11 -10.17 -7.48
C PHE A 32 -0.89 -9.41 -7.98
N ILE A 33 -0.80 -9.25 -9.30
CA ILE A 33 0.31 -8.57 -9.99
C ILE A 33 0.29 -7.07 -9.68
N THR A 34 1.44 -6.54 -9.26
CA THR A 34 1.66 -5.11 -9.06
C THR A 34 3.10 -4.74 -9.39
N ALA A 35 3.33 -3.50 -9.85
CA ALA A 35 4.66 -3.03 -10.16
C ALA A 35 5.46 -2.75 -8.88
N TRP A 36 6.72 -3.13 -8.82
CA TRP A 36 7.63 -2.73 -7.75
C TRP A 36 8.90 -2.18 -8.36
N ASP A 37 9.32 -0.99 -7.91
CA ASP A 37 10.60 -0.44 -8.30
C ASP A 37 11.67 -0.92 -7.31
N GLY A 38 12.66 -1.67 -7.80
CA GLY A 38 13.77 -2.13 -6.97
C GLY A 38 14.82 -1.04 -6.73
N VAL A 39 15.64 -1.22 -5.70
CA VAL A 39 16.74 -0.30 -5.33
C VAL A 39 17.65 0.03 -6.53
N ARG A 40 17.92 -0.94 -7.40
CA ARG A 40 18.73 -0.72 -8.61
C ARG A 40 18.14 0.33 -9.54
N ALA A 41 16.81 0.32 -9.74
CA ALA A 41 16.15 1.31 -10.59
C ALA A 41 16.27 2.72 -10.01
N VAL A 42 16.18 2.85 -8.68
CA VAL A 42 16.38 4.12 -7.98
C VAL A 42 17.82 4.61 -8.13
N VAL A 43 18.81 3.74 -7.88
CA VAL A 43 20.24 4.08 -8.03
C VAL A 43 20.55 4.50 -9.46
N ASP A 44 20.09 3.74 -10.46
CA ASP A 44 20.30 4.05 -11.88
C ASP A 44 19.70 5.40 -12.27
N ALA A 45 18.58 5.80 -11.69
CA ALA A 45 17.98 7.10 -11.94
C ALA A 45 18.76 8.23 -11.26
N LEU A 46 19.15 8.06 -10.00
CA LEU A 46 19.95 9.05 -9.27
C LEU A 46 21.29 9.31 -9.96
N LEU A 47 21.94 8.28 -10.53
CA LEU A 47 23.20 8.42 -11.27
C LEU A 47 23.05 9.17 -12.61
N LYS A 48 21.84 9.26 -13.17
CA LYS A 48 21.56 9.92 -14.46
C LYS A 48 21.01 11.33 -14.30
N LEU A 49 20.50 11.66 -13.12
CA LEU A 49 19.89 12.96 -12.84
C LEU A 49 20.95 13.95 -12.33
N ASP A 50 20.59 15.24 -12.40
CA ASP A 50 21.44 16.29 -11.85
C ASP A 50 21.60 16.12 -10.32
N PRO A 51 22.81 16.25 -9.75
CA PRO A 51 23.02 16.07 -8.31
C PRO A 51 22.26 17.05 -7.40
N SER A 52 21.77 18.17 -7.95
CA SER A 52 21.01 19.19 -7.21
C SER A 52 19.51 18.92 -7.12
N ILE A 53 19.03 17.81 -7.69
CA ILE A 53 17.61 17.46 -7.56
C ILE A 53 17.21 17.25 -6.11
N HIS A 54 15.95 17.55 -5.81
CA HIS A 54 15.35 17.23 -4.53
C HIS A 54 14.46 15.99 -4.68
N ALA A 55 14.36 15.23 -3.60
CA ALA A 55 13.51 14.06 -3.50
C ALA A 55 12.62 14.15 -2.27
N ALA A 56 11.47 13.49 -2.32
CA ALA A 56 10.60 13.31 -1.16
C ALA A 56 10.05 11.89 -1.11
N SER A 57 10.03 11.32 0.08
CA SER A 57 9.31 10.08 0.38
C SER A 57 7.89 10.42 0.84
N MET A 58 6.92 9.67 0.36
CA MET A 58 5.53 9.72 0.80
C MET A 58 5.10 8.31 1.18
N ASP A 59 4.47 8.19 2.34
CA ASP A 59 3.94 6.93 2.88
C ASP A 59 2.42 6.88 2.73
N GLY A 60 1.92 5.73 2.28
CA GLY A 60 0.50 5.42 2.20
C GLY A 60 -0.08 5.08 3.58
N LYS A 61 -0.41 6.11 4.38
CA LYS A 61 -0.96 5.91 5.73
C LYS A 61 -2.11 4.88 5.74
N ASP A 62 -1.99 3.89 6.62
CA ASP A 62 -2.98 2.83 6.84
C ASP A 62 -3.34 2.06 5.55
N ALA A 63 -2.39 1.93 4.61
CA ALA A 63 -2.53 1.37 3.27
C ALA A 63 -3.63 0.30 3.14
N PHE A 64 -3.45 -0.87 3.75
CA PHE A 64 -4.39 -1.99 3.64
C PHE A 64 -5.77 -1.68 4.26
N ARG A 65 -5.80 -0.87 5.34
CA ARG A 65 -7.03 -0.45 6.02
C ARG A 65 -7.81 0.61 5.22
N THR A 66 -7.27 1.15 4.14
CA THR A 66 -8.02 2.05 3.24
C THR A 66 -8.95 1.30 2.28
N ARG A 67 -8.89 -0.04 2.24
CA ARG A 67 -9.64 -0.86 1.29
C ARG A 67 -10.55 -1.84 2.02
N LEU A 68 -11.80 -1.86 1.61
CA LEU A 68 -12.78 -2.85 2.06
C LEU A 68 -12.56 -4.17 1.34
N ALA A 69 -12.65 -5.26 2.08
CA ALA A 69 -12.77 -6.59 1.50
C ALA A 69 -14.13 -6.75 0.82
N LYS A 70 -14.14 -7.48 -0.30
CA LYS A 70 -15.38 -7.77 -1.02
C LYS A 70 -16.29 -8.62 -0.12
N SER A 71 -17.60 -8.36 -0.13
CA SER A 71 -18.55 -9.07 0.74
C SER A 71 -18.54 -10.59 0.56
N THR A 72 -18.27 -11.06 -0.65
CA THR A 72 -18.11 -12.49 -0.96
C THR A 72 -16.89 -13.14 -0.30
N GLN A 73 -15.93 -12.35 0.20
CA GLN A 73 -14.70 -12.82 0.86
C GLN A 73 -14.77 -12.71 2.38
N TRP A 74 -15.79 -12.06 2.94
CA TRP A 74 -15.98 -11.89 4.38
C TRP A 74 -15.93 -13.19 5.20
N PRO A 75 -16.41 -14.35 4.72
CA PRO A 75 -16.28 -15.59 5.48
C PRO A 75 -14.83 -15.95 5.84
N GLY A 76 -13.85 -15.53 5.04
CA GLY A 76 -12.43 -15.74 5.32
C GLY A 76 -11.77 -14.72 6.26
N LEU A 77 -12.53 -13.71 6.70
CA LEU A 77 -12.04 -12.58 7.52
C LEU A 77 -12.71 -12.53 8.90
N VAL A 78 -13.36 -13.62 9.31
CA VAL A 78 -13.94 -13.74 10.64
C VAL A 78 -12.82 -13.99 11.66
N VAL A 79 -12.87 -13.24 12.75
CA VAL A 79 -11.98 -13.37 13.90
C VAL A 79 -12.80 -13.74 15.11
N GLN A 80 -12.48 -14.88 15.74
CA GLN A 80 -13.05 -15.26 17.02
C GLN A 80 -12.15 -14.75 18.15
N THR A 81 -12.70 -13.98 19.10
CA THR A 81 -11.93 -13.44 20.24
C THR A 81 -12.13 -14.24 21.52
N THR A 82 -13.35 -14.71 21.76
CA THR A 82 -13.72 -15.62 22.85
C THR A 82 -14.66 -16.69 22.29
N GLU A 83 -15.00 -17.72 23.08
CA GLU A 83 -15.77 -18.88 22.62
C GLU A 83 -17.03 -18.51 21.81
N ASP A 84 -17.73 -17.44 22.20
CA ASP A 84 -18.98 -17.02 21.54
C ASP A 84 -18.93 -15.64 20.86
N VAL A 85 -17.74 -15.02 20.76
CA VAL A 85 -17.61 -13.66 20.20
C VAL A 85 -16.82 -13.69 18.89
N PHE A 86 -17.51 -13.30 17.81
CA PHE A 86 -16.98 -13.23 16.46
C PHE A 86 -17.07 -11.81 15.92
N PHE A 87 -15.96 -11.35 15.36
CA PHE A 87 -15.88 -10.09 14.63
C PHE A 87 -15.59 -10.36 13.16
N LEU A 88 -16.06 -9.47 12.31
CA LEU A 88 -15.73 -9.47 10.90
C LEU A 88 -14.78 -8.31 10.60
N ASP A 89 -13.58 -8.61 10.12
CA ASP A 89 -12.70 -7.56 9.61
C ASP A 89 -13.12 -7.17 8.20
N LEU A 90 -13.74 -5.99 8.06
CA LEU A 90 -14.26 -5.50 6.80
C LEU A 90 -13.18 -4.92 5.87
N PHE A 91 -11.99 -4.65 6.39
CA PHE A 91 -10.89 -4.10 5.59
C PHE A 91 -9.84 -5.17 5.32
N LEU A 92 -8.86 -4.88 4.45
CA LEU A 92 -7.75 -5.78 4.23
C LEU A 92 -6.87 -5.85 5.52
N PRO A 93 -6.74 -7.02 6.14
CA PRO A 93 -5.94 -7.18 7.34
C PRO A 93 -4.46 -7.38 7.02
N PHE A 94 -3.61 -7.09 8.01
CA PHE A 94 -2.20 -7.46 7.95
C PHE A 94 -2.05 -8.98 7.98
N GLY A 95 -1.10 -9.52 7.19
CA GLY A 95 -0.85 -10.96 7.09
C GLY A 95 -1.68 -11.69 6.03
N LEU A 96 -2.68 -11.03 5.42
CA LEU A 96 -3.42 -11.59 4.29
C LEU A 96 -2.57 -11.52 3.01
N VAL A 97 -2.40 -12.67 2.36
CA VAL A 97 -1.53 -12.81 1.16
C VAL A 97 -1.92 -11.86 0.03
N SER A 98 -3.21 -11.64 -0.20
CA SER A 98 -3.70 -10.77 -1.26
C SER A 98 -3.63 -9.28 -0.93
N ALA A 99 -3.48 -8.89 0.35
CA ALA A 99 -3.61 -7.50 0.77
C ALA A 99 -2.58 -6.58 0.08
N THR A 100 -1.32 -7.02 0.02
CA THR A 100 -0.22 -6.26 -0.59
C THR A 100 -0.44 -6.05 -2.09
N GLY A 101 -0.91 -7.07 -2.80
CA GLY A 101 -1.14 -6.95 -4.24
C GLY A 101 -2.41 -6.16 -4.59
N VAL A 102 -3.50 -6.33 -3.83
CA VAL A 102 -4.73 -5.51 -3.99
C VAL A 102 -4.42 -4.03 -3.76
N TRP A 103 -3.68 -3.71 -2.70
CA TRP A 103 -3.28 -2.33 -2.44
C TRP A 103 -2.21 -1.85 -3.44
N GLY A 104 -1.33 -2.75 -3.89
CA GLY A 104 -0.35 -2.49 -4.93
C GLY A 104 -0.98 -1.93 -6.21
N LEU A 105 -2.15 -2.43 -6.63
CA LEU A 105 -2.91 -1.86 -7.76
C LEU A 105 -3.35 -0.41 -7.52
N VAL A 106 -3.76 -0.08 -6.30
CA VAL A 106 -4.10 1.31 -5.93
C VAL A 106 -2.88 2.19 -6.07
N ALA A 107 -1.74 1.70 -5.59
CA ALA A 107 -0.50 2.43 -5.61
C ALA A 107 0.06 2.61 -7.02
N ASP A 108 -0.11 1.60 -7.88
CA ASP A 108 0.23 1.69 -9.32
C ASP A 108 -0.62 2.75 -10.02
N ALA A 109 -1.91 2.80 -9.71
CA ALA A 109 -2.81 3.84 -10.22
C ALA A 109 -2.40 5.23 -9.69
N THR A 110 -2.10 5.36 -8.40
CA THR A 110 -1.64 6.62 -7.78
C THR A 110 -0.36 7.12 -8.44
N ARG A 111 0.65 6.25 -8.62
CA ARG A 111 1.89 6.55 -9.34
C ARG A 111 1.59 7.05 -10.75
N SER A 112 0.74 6.35 -11.49
CA SER A 112 0.37 6.69 -12.87
C SER A 112 -0.32 8.05 -12.96
N ILE A 113 -1.22 8.36 -12.01
CA ILE A 113 -1.90 9.65 -11.92
C ILE A 113 -0.90 10.78 -11.65
N ILE A 114 0.01 10.61 -10.68
CA ILE A 114 1.04 11.61 -10.37
C ILE A 114 1.91 11.87 -11.61
N MET A 115 2.46 10.81 -12.21
CA MET A 115 3.32 10.94 -13.40
C MET A 115 2.60 11.63 -14.56
N LYS A 116 1.32 11.30 -14.79
CA LYS A 116 0.52 11.91 -15.85
C LYS A 116 0.20 13.38 -15.59
N ARG A 117 -0.23 13.73 -14.37
CA ARG A 117 -0.57 15.11 -13.99
C ARG A 117 0.66 16.01 -13.95
N MET A 118 1.84 15.44 -13.69
CA MET A 118 3.10 16.16 -13.67
C MET A 118 3.73 16.35 -15.05
N CYS A 119 3.19 15.73 -16.10
CA CYS A 119 3.71 15.86 -17.46
C CYS A 119 5.21 15.53 -17.57
N GLY A 120 5.70 14.53 -16.82
CA GLY A 120 7.10 14.11 -16.84
C GLY A 120 8.08 14.98 -16.04
N ARG A 121 7.58 15.98 -15.30
CA ARG A 121 8.39 16.85 -14.42
C ARG A 121 8.82 16.21 -13.09
N VAL A 122 8.39 14.96 -12.87
CA VAL A 122 8.81 14.12 -11.75
C VAL A 122 9.02 12.69 -12.21
N VAL A 123 9.90 11.98 -11.51
CA VAL A 123 10.00 10.52 -11.57
C VAL A 123 9.48 9.97 -10.25
N VAL A 124 8.63 8.95 -10.31
CA VAL A 124 8.06 8.31 -9.12
C VAL A 124 8.49 6.86 -9.09
N PHE A 125 9.11 6.45 -7.99
CA PHE A 125 9.36 5.05 -7.67
C PHE A 125 8.40 4.61 -6.58
N LYS A 126 7.99 3.35 -6.62
CA LYS A 126 7.06 2.77 -5.65
C LYS A 126 7.60 1.46 -5.07
N TRP A 127 7.52 1.33 -3.74
CA TRP A 127 7.81 0.10 -3.01
C TRP A 127 6.78 -0.12 -1.91
N ILE A 128 5.95 -1.17 -2.04
CA ILE A 128 4.74 -1.34 -1.22
C ILE A 128 4.01 -0.01 -1.14
N ASP A 129 3.85 0.55 0.05
CA ASP A 129 3.17 1.78 0.38
C ASP A 129 4.02 3.04 0.35
N ASP A 130 5.31 2.89 0.10
CA ASP A 130 6.24 3.99 -0.08
C ASP A 130 6.29 4.46 -1.54
N PHE A 131 6.28 5.78 -1.70
CA PHE A 131 6.55 6.47 -2.96
C PHE A 131 7.76 7.38 -2.79
N LEU A 132 8.76 7.21 -3.65
CA LEU A 132 9.87 8.14 -3.78
C LEU A 132 9.66 9.01 -5.01
N VAL A 133 9.48 10.32 -4.80
CA VAL A 133 9.30 11.29 -5.87
C VAL A 133 10.59 12.07 -6.05
N LEU A 134 11.22 11.91 -7.21
CA LEU A 134 12.36 12.71 -7.64
C LEU A 134 11.85 13.87 -8.49
N ARG A 135 12.21 15.10 -8.11
CA ARG A 135 11.87 16.30 -8.84
C ARG A 135 12.89 16.54 -9.96
N THR A 136 12.43 16.51 -11.23
CA THR A 136 13.29 16.78 -12.39
C THR A 136 13.15 18.20 -12.93
N ASP A 137 12.06 18.91 -12.57
CA ASP A 137 11.86 20.33 -12.84
C ASP A 137 11.88 21.14 -11.53
N PRO A 138 12.85 22.06 -11.32
CA PRO A 138 12.92 22.89 -10.13
C PRO A 138 11.68 23.73 -9.83
N ALA A 139 10.84 24.02 -10.84
CA ALA A 139 9.59 24.76 -10.68
C ALA A 139 8.50 23.94 -9.99
N VAL A 140 8.65 22.61 -9.89
CA VAL A 140 7.72 21.75 -9.17
C VAL A 140 7.99 21.81 -7.66
N SER A 141 6.91 21.91 -6.89
CA SER A 141 6.88 21.84 -5.43
C SER A 141 6.10 20.62 -4.96
N LEU A 142 6.19 20.31 -3.66
CA LEU A 142 5.37 19.25 -3.06
C LEU A 142 3.87 19.53 -3.14
N ASP A 143 3.48 20.80 -3.14
CA ASP A 143 2.07 21.21 -3.20
C ASP A 143 1.47 21.00 -4.59
N ASP A 144 2.30 20.84 -5.62
CA ASP A 144 1.85 20.37 -6.93
C ASP A 144 1.59 18.86 -6.92
N VAL A 145 2.37 18.09 -6.15
CA VAL A 145 2.35 16.62 -6.12
C VAL A 145 1.20 16.08 -5.27
N ARG A 146 0.99 16.66 -4.08
CA ARG A 146 -0.02 16.19 -3.11
C ARG A 146 -1.45 16.09 -3.68
N PRO A 147 -1.96 17.06 -4.46
CA PRO A 147 -3.30 16.97 -5.05
C PRO A 147 -3.44 15.83 -6.06
N CYS A 148 -2.33 15.29 -6.56
CA CYS A 148 -2.33 14.16 -7.49
C CYS A 148 -2.49 12.82 -6.76
N SER A 149 -2.05 12.72 -5.51
CA SER A 149 -2.15 11.51 -4.70
C SER A 149 -3.45 11.42 -3.90
N SER A 150 -4.06 12.55 -3.55
CA SER A 150 -5.42 12.58 -2.98
C SER A 150 -6.44 12.51 -4.12
N GLY A 151 -7.09 11.35 -4.30
CA GLY A 151 -8.26 11.26 -5.19
C GLY A 151 -9.21 12.42 -4.92
N GLY A 152 -9.66 13.12 -5.97
CA GLY A 152 -10.29 14.45 -5.92
C GLY A 152 -11.54 14.60 -5.05
N SER A 153 -11.37 14.51 -3.74
CA SER A 153 -12.35 14.80 -2.70
C SER A 153 -11.67 15.67 -1.66
N HIS A 154 -12.26 16.82 -1.42
CA HIS A 154 -11.89 17.77 -0.39
C HIS A 154 -11.93 17.10 1.00
N ALA A 155 -10.81 16.53 1.44
CA ALA A 155 -10.59 16.18 2.84
C ALA A 155 -9.59 17.16 3.42
N LYS A 156 -10.11 18.18 4.13
CA LYS A 156 -9.31 19.09 4.96
C LYS A 156 -8.56 18.28 6.01
N ILE A 157 -7.24 18.42 6.05
CA ILE A 157 -6.43 18.07 7.21
C ILE A 157 -6.07 19.41 7.87
N SER A 158 -6.72 19.72 9.00
CA SER A 158 -6.29 20.77 9.91
C SER A 158 -5.11 20.27 10.74
N ALA A 159 -4.13 21.15 10.93
CA ALA A 159 -2.98 20.97 11.83
C ALA A 159 -3.41 20.73 13.28
#